data_AF-A0A5Q8C8D2-F1
#
_entry.id   AF-A0A5Q8C8D2-F1
#
_cell.length_a   1.000
_cell.length_b   1.000
_cell.length_c   1.000
_cell.angle_alpha   90.00
_cell.angle_beta   90.00
_cell.angle_gamma   90.00
#
_symmetry.space_group_name_H-M   'P 1'
#
loop_
_entity.id
_entity.type
_entity.pdbx_description
1 polymer ?
#
loop_
_entity_poly.entity_id
_entity_poly.type
_entity_poly.pdbx_seq_one_letter_code
_entity_poly.pdbx_strand_id
1 'polypeptide(L)'
;MSPDWQEMHELDGRGFLSSAQGPAIRWRDEYLFPEDQASIQAAIERAIMERGVFELEHRVRRADGSAGWTTSRAIPIVDDTGSILEWFGMAADITEKRASEQQIQLLMREVNHRVKNQYAVILSMIRETSKRATDPRAFEHQIRERIMALSRSHDLLVLNDWRGAGMADLVREHLRPFGHEERISPCGPDVTLRLNAVQNIGMALHELGTNATKYGALAGDAGTVRMDWRGAPAPE
;
A
#
# COMPACT_ATOMS: atom_id res chain seq x y z
N MET A 1 2.98 34.79 -21.67
CA MET A 1 4.38 34.67 -22.13
C MET A 1 4.52 35.34 -23.48
N SER A 2 5.70 35.87 -23.81
CA SER A 2 6.03 36.36 -25.16
C SER A 2 5.96 35.23 -26.20
N PRO A 3 5.84 35.54 -27.51
CA PRO A 3 5.74 34.54 -28.58
C PRO A 3 6.83 33.46 -28.55
N ASP A 4 8.05 33.86 -28.21
CA ASP A 4 9.27 33.05 -28.16
C ASP A 4 9.56 32.46 -26.76
N TRP A 5 8.65 32.67 -25.79
CA TRP A 5 8.78 32.25 -24.39
C TRP A 5 10.02 32.80 -23.66
N GLN A 6 10.67 33.84 -24.18
CA GLN A 6 11.77 34.49 -23.46
C GLN A 6 11.29 35.34 -22.29
N GLU A 7 10.09 35.91 -22.38
CA GLU A 7 9.54 36.79 -21.36
C GLU A 7 8.23 36.27 -20.77
N MET A 8 8.13 36.35 -19.45
CA MET A 8 6.90 36.09 -18.70
C MET A 8 6.33 37.41 -18.21
N HIS A 9 5.21 37.86 -18.78
CA HIS A 9 4.63 39.18 -18.48
C HIS A 9 4.09 39.28 -17.05
N GLU A 10 3.30 38.28 -16.63
CA GLU A 10 2.68 38.24 -15.31
C GLU A 10 2.52 36.79 -14.87
N LEU A 11 2.77 36.53 -13.59
CA LEU A 11 2.49 35.26 -12.94
C LEU A 11 1.92 35.53 -11.54
N ASP A 12 0.64 35.21 -11.35
CA ASP A 12 0.05 35.08 -10.02
C ASP A 12 0.40 33.69 -9.46
N GLY A 13 1.48 33.62 -8.69
CA GLY A 13 1.98 32.36 -8.14
C GLY A 13 1.17 31.81 -6.96
N ARG A 14 0.24 32.60 -6.40
CA ARG A 14 -0.64 32.26 -5.26
C ARG A 14 0.06 31.57 -4.08
N GLY A 15 1.32 31.92 -3.83
CA GLY A 15 2.15 31.33 -2.77
C GLY A 15 2.79 29.97 -3.12
N PHE A 16 2.39 29.33 -4.23
CA PHE A 16 3.06 28.12 -4.74
C PHE A 16 4.35 28.47 -5.48
N LEU A 17 4.28 29.39 -6.44
CA LEU A 17 5.44 29.98 -7.12
C LEU A 17 5.66 31.40 -6.61
N SER A 18 6.89 31.93 -6.75
CA SER A 18 7.08 33.38 -6.65
C SER A 18 6.18 34.07 -7.69
N SER A 19 5.58 35.20 -7.30
CA SER A 19 4.73 35.96 -8.21
C SER A 19 5.59 36.98 -8.96
N ALA A 20 5.32 37.17 -10.25
CA ALA A 20 5.99 38.16 -11.08
C ALA A 20 4.97 39.23 -11.51
N GLN A 21 5.18 40.46 -11.06
CA GLN A 21 4.43 41.64 -11.51
C GLN A 21 5.31 42.43 -12.49
N GLY A 22 5.33 42.00 -13.75
CA GLY A 22 6.16 42.58 -14.82
C GLY A 22 7.04 41.54 -15.55
N PRO A 23 7.60 41.90 -16.72
CA PRO A 23 8.31 40.97 -17.59
C PRO A 23 9.53 40.33 -16.91
N ALA A 24 9.46 39.05 -16.61
CA ALA A 24 10.57 38.24 -16.13
C ALA A 24 11.27 37.56 -17.32
N ILE A 25 12.45 38.08 -17.70
CA ILE A 25 13.27 37.60 -18.84
C ILE A 25 14.04 36.30 -18.49
N ARG A 26 14.25 36.03 -17.19
CA ARG A 26 14.99 34.85 -16.68
C ARG A 26 14.14 33.89 -15.88
N TRP A 27 12.84 33.84 -16.16
CA TRP A 27 11.90 32.98 -15.45
C TRP A 27 12.35 31.50 -15.42
N ARG A 28 13.04 31.00 -16.46
CA ARG A 28 13.57 29.62 -16.48
C ARG A 28 14.57 29.34 -15.36
N ASP A 29 15.43 30.31 -15.03
CA ASP A 29 16.43 30.15 -13.97
C ASP A 29 15.79 30.26 -12.59
N GLU A 30 14.72 31.04 -12.48
CA GLU A 30 14.00 31.28 -11.22
C GLU A 30 13.10 30.10 -10.84
N TYR A 31 12.29 29.60 -11.79
CA TYR A 31 11.23 28.63 -11.50
C TYR A 31 11.62 27.18 -11.81
N LEU A 32 12.65 26.93 -12.64
CA LEU A 32 13.00 25.58 -13.08
C LEU A 32 14.31 25.08 -12.46
N PHE A 33 14.42 23.77 -12.37
CA PHE A 33 15.70 23.11 -12.06
C PHE A 33 16.55 23.00 -13.34
N PRO A 34 17.87 23.27 -13.29
CA PRO A 34 18.75 23.19 -14.46
C PRO A 34 18.65 21.87 -15.21
N GLU A 35 18.47 20.76 -14.49
CA GLU A 35 18.37 19.42 -15.09
C GLU A 35 17.09 19.23 -15.92
N ASP A 36 16.02 19.97 -15.60
CA ASP A 36 14.72 19.85 -16.25
C ASP A 36 14.54 20.86 -17.39
N GLN A 37 15.33 21.95 -17.41
CA GLN A 37 15.20 23.06 -18.37
C GLN A 37 15.24 22.58 -19.83
N ALA A 38 16.16 21.66 -20.18
CA ALA A 38 16.30 21.19 -21.55
C ALA A 38 15.05 20.46 -22.06
N SER A 39 14.41 19.65 -21.21
CA SER A 39 13.19 18.91 -21.56
C SER A 39 11.98 19.83 -21.74
N ILE A 40 11.86 20.85 -20.88
CA ILE A 40 10.79 21.84 -20.93
C ILE A 40 10.97 22.73 -22.17
N GLN A 41 12.21 23.12 -22.48
CA GLN A 41 12.54 23.91 -23.66
C GLN A 41 12.15 23.18 -24.96
N ALA A 42 12.45 21.89 -25.08
CA ALA A 42 12.04 21.10 -26.25
C ALA A 42 10.51 21.05 -26.41
N ALA A 43 9.76 20.98 -25.30
CA ALA A 43 8.29 21.00 -25.34
C ALA A 43 7.74 22.38 -25.76
N ILE A 44 8.38 23.47 -25.33
CA ILE A 44 8.04 24.84 -25.74
C ILE A 44 8.32 25.03 -27.24
N GLU A 45 9.49 24.61 -27.72
CA GLU A 45 9.88 24.72 -29.14
C GLU A 45 8.91 23.98 -30.05
N ARG A 46 8.47 22.79 -29.63
CA ARG A 46 7.43 22.05 -30.33
C ARG A 46 6.11 22.81 -30.37
N ALA A 47 5.65 23.34 -29.24
CA ALA A 47 4.40 24.11 -29.18
C ALA A 47 4.45 25.35 -30.08
N ILE A 48 5.58 26.07 -30.12
CA ILE A 48 5.81 27.20 -31.03
C ILE A 48 5.76 26.76 -32.49
N MET A 49 6.49 25.69 -32.84
CA MET A 49 6.57 25.17 -34.21
C MET A 49 5.19 24.75 -34.73
N GLU A 50 4.42 24.05 -33.89
CA GLU A 50 3.09 23.55 -34.22
C GLU A 50 2.00 24.62 -34.10
N ARG A 51 2.30 25.77 -33.50
CA ARG A 51 1.32 26.76 -33.02
C ARG A 51 0.22 26.07 -32.19
N GLY A 52 0.62 25.06 -31.42
CA GLY A 52 -0.23 24.15 -30.68
C GLY A 52 -0.28 24.48 -29.19
N VAL A 53 -1.12 23.77 -28.46
CA VAL A 53 -1.20 23.89 -26.99
C VAL A 53 0.09 23.34 -26.37
N PHE A 54 0.74 24.14 -25.52
CA PHE A 54 1.76 23.63 -24.61
C PHE A 54 1.06 22.97 -23.42
N GLU A 55 1.40 21.73 -23.11
CA GLU A 55 0.94 21.04 -21.92
C GLU A 55 2.04 20.11 -21.39
N LEU A 56 2.42 20.29 -20.12
CA LEU A 56 3.50 19.52 -19.50
C LEU A 56 3.36 19.46 -17.98
N GLU A 57 3.46 18.25 -17.42
CA GLU A 57 3.72 18.07 -15.99
C GLU A 57 5.23 18.06 -15.72
N HIS A 58 5.71 19.00 -14.91
CA HIS A 58 7.14 19.13 -14.62
C HIS A 58 7.40 19.63 -13.20
N ARG A 59 8.65 19.49 -12.75
CA ARG A 59 9.08 20.04 -11.47
C ARG A 59 9.32 21.54 -11.58
N VAL A 60 9.08 22.23 -10.48
CA VAL A 60 9.29 23.66 -10.30
C VAL A 60 9.89 23.92 -8.93
N ARG A 61 10.61 25.04 -8.82
CA ARG A 61 11.03 25.60 -7.54
C ARG A 61 9.85 26.38 -6.96
N ARG A 62 9.45 26.02 -5.75
CA ARG A 62 8.42 26.74 -5.00
C ARG A 62 8.98 28.04 -4.44
N ALA A 63 8.08 28.92 -3.97
CA ALA A 63 8.45 30.19 -3.36
C ALA A 63 9.38 30.04 -2.13
N ASP A 64 9.31 28.91 -1.41
CA ASP A 64 10.19 28.58 -0.29
C ASP A 64 11.51 27.90 -0.70
N GLY A 65 11.74 27.72 -2.01
CA GLY A 65 12.91 27.05 -2.58
C GLY A 65 12.80 25.53 -2.64
N SER A 66 11.74 24.91 -2.10
CA SER A 66 11.53 23.45 -2.18
C SER A 66 11.12 23.04 -3.59
N ALA A 67 11.22 21.74 -3.88
CA ALA A 67 10.67 21.19 -5.12
C ALA A 67 9.14 21.06 -5.02
N GLY A 68 8.45 21.44 -6.10
CA GLY A 68 7.03 21.18 -6.34
C GLY A 68 6.82 20.56 -7.71
N TRP A 69 5.62 20.05 -7.95
CA TRP A 69 5.17 19.60 -9.27
C TRP A 69 4.02 20.48 -9.73
N THR A 70 4.08 20.89 -10.99
CA THR A 70 3.01 21.62 -11.65
C THR A 70 2.53 20.87 -12.88
N THR A 71 1.25 21.01 -13.21
CA THR A 71 0.78 20.85 -14.59
C THR A 71 0.66 22.23 -15.21
N SER A 72 1.45 22.47 -16.25
CA SER A 72 1.51 23.75 -16.94
C SER A 72 0.84 23.60 -18.29
N ARG A 73 -0.13 24.48 -18.59
CA ARG A 73 -0.83 24.51 -19.87
C ARG A 73 -0.88 25.93 -20.42
N ALA A 74 -0.55 26.11 -21.70
CA ALA A 74 -0.65 27.39 -22.37
C ALA A 74 -1.17 27.26 -23.80
N ILE A 75 -1.99 28.21 -24.22
CA ILE A 75 -2.54 28.32 -25.57
C ILE A 75 -1.96 29.55 -26.28
N PRO A 76 -1.68 29.48 -27.58
CA PRO A 76 -1.23 30.63 -28.34
C PRO A 76 -2.41 31.55 -28.65
N ILE A 77 -2.23 32.85 -28.42
CA ILE A 77 -3.08 33.90 -28.97
C ILE A 77 -2.43 34.34 -30.27
N VAL A 78 -3.16 34.26 -31.38
CA VAL A 78 -2.65 34.56 -32.73
C VAL A 78 -3.31 35.79 -33.33
N ASP A 79 -2.61 36.47 -34.22
CA ASP A 79 -3.15 37.55 -35.04
C ASP A 79 -3.88 37.04 -36.30
N ASP A 80 -4.40 37.97 -37.11
CA ASP A 80 -5.10 37.68 -38.37
C ASP A 80 -4.21 36.99 -39.42
N THR A 81 -2.88 37.04 -39.28
CA THR A 81 -1.91 36.34 -40.13
C THR A 81 -1.58 34.93 -39.62
N GLY A 82 -2.13 34.57 -38.46
CA GLY A 82 -1.87 33.34 -37.73
C GLY A 82 -0.56 33.36 -36.93
N SER A 83 0.13 34.50 -36.85
CA SER A 83 1.37 34.65 -36.08
C SER A 83 1.06 34.75 -34.59
N ILE A 84 1.88 34.14 -33.73
CA ILE A 84 1.66 34.14 -32.28
C ILE A 84 1.97 35.53 -31.73
N LEU A 85 0.98 36.17 -31.10
CA LEU A 85 1.12 37.45 -30.39
C LEU A 85 1.62 37.24 -28.96
N GLU A 86 1.07 36.25 -28.27
CA GLU A 86 1.48 35.86 -26.93
C GLU A 86 0.92 34.49 -26.57
N TRP A 87 1.33 33.96 -25.41
CA TRP A 87 0.77 32.75 -24.85
C TRP A 87 0.02 33.05 -23.56
N PHE A 88 -1.21 32.55 -23.48
CA PHE A 88 -2.02 32.59 -22.28
C PHE A 88 -2.03 31.22 -21.62
N GLY A 89 -1.66 31.14 -20.34
CA GLY A 89 -1.47 29.85 -19.69
C GLY A 89 -1.73 29.87 -18.19
N MET A 90 -1.72 28.67 -17.63
CA MET A 90 -1.88 28.41 -16.21
C MET A 90 -0.90 27.33 -15.75
N ALA A 91 -0.51 27.42 -14.49
CA ALA A 91 0.24 26.40 -13.78
C ALA A 91 -0.58 25.99 -12.55
N ALA A 92 -0.90 24.71 -12.42
CA ALA A 92 -1.61 24.19 -11.25
C ALA A 92 -0.69 23.30 -10.42
N ASP A 93 -0.60 23.57 -9.12
CA ASP A 93 0.13 22.72 -8.18
C ASP A 93 -0.51 21.33 -8.12
N ILE A 94 0.27 20.31 -8.48
CA ILE A 94 -0.12 18.90 -8.42
C ILE A 94 0.77 18.12 -7.45
N THR A 95 1.53 18.80 -6.59
CA THR A 95 2.51 18.17 -5.70
C THR A 95 1.84 17.22 -4.73
N GLU A 96 0.76 17.65 -4.05
CA GLU A 96 0.01 16.80 -3.11
C GLU A 96 -0.65 15.63 -3.83
N LYS A 97 -1.22 15.88 -5.01
CA LYS A 97 -1.80 14.84 -5.88
C LYS A 97 -0.77 13.76 -6.22
N ARG A 98 0.41 14.15 -6.72
CA ARG A 98 1.48 13.21 -7.06
C ARG A 98 2.02 12.48 -5.82
N ALA A 99 2.17 13.15 -4.69
CA ALA A 99 2.59 12.51 -3.45
C ALA A 99 1.58 11.44 -2.98
N SER A 100 0.29 11.75 -3.06
CA SER A 100 -0.79 10.80 -2.76
C SER A 100 -0.79 9.62 -3.73
N GLU A 101 -0.66 9.86 -5.04
CA GLU A 101 -0.57 8.80 -6.06
C GLU A 101 0.64 7.88 -5.84
N GLN A 102 1.80 8.45 -5.51
CA GLN A 102 3.01 7.68 -5.18
C GLN A 102 2.80 6.85 -3.91
N GLN A 103 2.19 7.42 -2.87
CA GLN A 103 1.87 6.71 -1.64
C GLN A 103 0.92 5.53 -1.91
N ILE A 104 -0.12 5.74 -2.71
CA ILE A 104 -1.05 4.67 -3.13
C ILE A 104 -0.29 3.57 -3.88
N GLN A 105 0.61 3.92 -4.81
CA GLN A 105 1.41 2.94 -5.54
C GLN A 105 2.34 2.13 -4.61
N LEU A 106 2.94 2.76 -3.60
CA LEU A 106 3.76 2.08 -2.60
C LEU A 106 2.92 1.10 -1.77
N LEU A 107 1.76 1.55 -1.27
CA LEU A 107 0.84 0.70 -0.52
C LEU A 107 0.34 -0.49 -1.37
N MET A 108 0.01 -0.25 -2.64
CA MET A 108 -0.38 -1.32 -3.58
C MET A 108 0.74 -2.35 -3.79
N ARG A 109 2.01 -1.91 -3.85
CA ARG A 109 3.15 -2.84 -3.94
C ARG A 109 3.29 -3.69 -2.68
N GLU A 110 3.12 -3.09 -1.50
CA GLU A 110 3.17 -3.81 -0.21
C GLU A 110 2.03 -4.84 -0.10
N VAL A 111 0.81 -4.47 -0.48
CA VAL A 111 -0.34 -5.40 -0.52
C VAL A 111 -0.06 -6.56 -1.46
N ASN A 112 0.41 -6.29 -2.69
CA ASN A 112 0.76 -7.33 -3.65
C ASN A 112 1.85 -8.28 -3.13
N HIS A 113 2.84 -7.74 -2.43
CA HIS A 113 3.89 -8.56 -1.81
C HIS A 113 3.30 -9.50 -0.74
N ARG A 114 2.40 -8.99 0.12
CA ARG A 114 1.73 -9.80 1.14
C ARG A 114 0.85 -10.90 0.56
N VAL A 115 0.10 -10.59 -0.50
CA VAL A 115 -0.73 -11.59 -1.21
C VAL A 115 0.15 -12.70 -1.80
N LYS A 116 1.27 -12.35 -2.44
CA LYS A 116 2.22 -13.36 -2.96
C LYS A 116 2.77 -14.25 -1.85
N ASN A 117 3.07 -13.71 -0.68
CA ASN A 117 3.51 -14.49 0.48
C ASN A 117 2.42 -15.46 0.96
N GLN A 118 1.15 -15.04 0.96
CA GLN A 118 0.03 -15.93 1.30
C GLN A 118 -0.13 -17.08 0.30
N TYR A 119 0.05 -16.83 -1.00
CA TYR A 119 0.04 -17.91 -2.00
C TYR A 119 1.16 -18.92 -1.76
N ALA A 120 2.35 -18.49 -1.37
CA ALA A 120 3.44 -19.41 -1.04
C ALA A 120 3.09 -20.34 0.14
N VAL A 121 2.41 -19.80 1.17
CA VAL A 121 1.91 -20.60 2.30
C VAL A 121 0.87 -21.62 1.85
N ILE A 122 -0.11 -21.20 1.03
CA ILE A 122 -1.16 -22.10 0.52
C ILE A 122 -0.56 -23.20 -0.36
N LEU A 123 0.36 -22.87 -1.26
CA LEU A 123 1.04 -23.87 -2.10
C LEU A 123 1.85 -24.86 -1.26
N SER A 124 2.52 -24.39 -0.19
CA SER A 124 3.24 -25.28 0.74
C SER A 124 2.29 -26.22 1.48
N MET A 125 1.13 -25.71 1.89
CA MET A 125 0.07 -26.47 2.55
C MET A 125 -0.53 -27.53 1.61
N ILE A 126 -0.79 -27.18 0.35
CA ILE A 126 -1.23 -28.11 -0.71
C ILE A 126 -0.23 -29.25 -0.85
N ARG A 127 1.05 -28.91 -1.04
CA ARG A 127 2.12 -29.90 -1.21
C ARG A 127 2.24 -30.83 -0.01
N GLU A 128 2.14 -30.31 1.21
CA GLU A 128 2.28 -31.12 2.42
C GLU A 128 1.06 -32.01 2.66
N THR A 129 -0.14 -31.53 2.38
CA THR A 129 -1.38 -32.31 2.54
C THR A 129 -1.46 -33.41 1.48
N SER A 130 -1.02 -33.13 0.25
CA SER A 130 -0.97 -34.13 -0.83
C SER A 130 -0.11 -35.35 -0.47
N LYS A 131 0.96 -35.19 0.33
CA LYS A 131 1.79 -36.31 0.79
C LYS A 131 1.10 -37.21 1.82
N ARG A 132 0.12 -36.68 2.56
CA ARG A 132 -0.51 -37.34 3.72
C ARG A 132 -1.92 -37.83 3.45
N ALA A 133 -2.60 -37.24 2.47
CA ALA A 133 -3.96 -37.61 2.12
C ALA A 133 -4.03 -39.02 1.54
N THR A 134 -5.01 -39.80 2.02
CA THR A 134 -5.24 -41.19 1.58
C THR A 134 -6.00 -41.27 0.26
N ASP A 135 -6.79 -40.26 -0.05
CA ASP A 135 -7.65 -40.19 -1.24
C ASP A 135 -8.01 -38.73 -1.59
N PRO A 136 -8.56 -38.46 -2.78
CA PRO A 136 -8.90 -37.10 -3.21
C PRO A 136 -9.92 -36.37 -2.33
N ARG A 137 -10.88 -37.07 -1.70
CA ARG A 137 -11.87 -36.43 -0.82
C ARG A 137 -11.24 -36.04 0.51
N ALA A 138 -10.39 -36.91 1.07
CA ALA A 138 -9.62 -36.60 2.27
C ALA A 138 -8.69 -35.41 2.04
N PHE A 139 -8.04 -35.33 0.86
CA PHE A 139 -7.20 -34.19 0.48
C PHE A 139 -8.00 -32.87 0.44
N GLU A 140 -9.12 -32.86 -0.28
CA GLU A 140 -9.97 -31.67 -0.41
C GLU A 140 -10.46 -31.20 0.96
N HIS A 141 -10.93 -32.13 1.79
CA HIS A 141 -11.40 -31.84 3.15
C HIS A 141 -10.30 -31.22 4.01
N GLN A 142 -9.10 -31.82 4.06
CA GLN A 142 -7.98 -31.33 4.88
C GLN A 142 -7.48 -29.96 4.42
N ILE A 143 -7.39 -29.72 3.10
CA ILE A 143 -7.00 -28.41 2.57
C ILE A 143 -8.02 -27.34 2.92
N ARG A 144 -9.31 -27.64 2.76
CA ARG A 144 -10.38 -26.71 3.10
C ARG A 144 -10.34 -26.34 4.59
N GLU A 145 -10.16 -27.31 5.49
CA GLU A 145 -10.05 -27.05 6.94
C GLU A 145 -8.88 -26.12 7.27
N ARG A 146 -7.70 -26.38 6.69
CA ARG A 146 -6.51 -25.55 6.92
C ARG A 146 -6.60 -24.16 6.30
N ILE A 147 -7.21 -24.01 5.12
CA ILE A 147 -7.49 -22.67 4.53
C ILE A 147 -8.44 -21.89 5.45
N MET A 148 -9.50 -22.53 5.96
CA MET A 148 -10.42 -21.89 6.90
C MET A 148 -9.73 -21.52 8.22
N ALA A 149 -8.78 -22.34 8.70
CA ALA A 149 -7.95 -21.99 9.85
C ALA A 149 -7.07 -20.77 9.57
N LEU A 150 -6.42 -20.71 8.41
CA LEU A 150 -5.63 -19.55 8.00
C LEU A 150 -6.51 -18.28 7.91
N SER A 151 -7.74 -18.42 7.40
CA SER A 151 -8.73 -17.32 7.34
C SER A 151 -9.04 -16.78 8.73
N ARG A 152 -9.27 -17.65 9.72
CA ARG A 152 -9.52 -17.20 11.11
C ARG A 152 -8.37 -16.40 11.70
N SER A 153 -7.12 -16.83 11.47
CA SER A 153 -5.95 -16.03 11.84
C SER A 153 -5.95 -14.66 11.13
N HIS A 154 -6.37 -14.61 9.87
CA HIS A 154 -6.47 -13.36 9.10
C HIS A 154 -7.55 -12.43 9.66
N ASP A 155 -8.73 -12.96 9.99
CA ASP A 155 -9.84 -12.19 10.56
C ASP A 155 -9.44 -11.54 11.89
N LEU A 156 -8.74 -12.29 12.76
CA LEU A 156 -8.20 -11.75 14.02
C LEU A 156 -7.20 -10.60 13.80
N LEU A 157 -6.42 -10.64 12.73
CA LEU A 157 -5.47 -9.57 12.40
C LEU A 157 -6.17 -8.34 11.85
N VAL A 158 -7.21 -8.54 11.03
CA VAL A 158 -8.03 -7.45 10.48
C VAL A 158 -8.79 -6.73 11.60
N LEU A 159 -9.37 -7.47 12.55
CA LEU A 159 -10.08 -6.89 13.70
C LEU A 159 -9.17 -6.07 14.63
N ASN A 160 -7.86 -6.30 14.59
CA ASN A 160 -6.87 -5.63 15.44
C ASN A 160 -5.96 -4.67 14.65
N ASP A 161 -6.42 -4.12 13.52
CA ASP A 161 -5.68 -3.19 12.66
C ASP A 161 -4.25 -3.67 12.33
N TRP A 162 -4.08 -4.98 12.13
CA TRP A 162 -2.80 -5.63 11.85
C TRP A 162 -1.72 -5.47 12.93
N ARG A 163 -2.07 -5.00 14.14
CA ARG A 163 -1.13 -4.84 15.26
C ARG A 163 -0.71 -6.18 15.88
N GLY A 164 -1.52 -7.22 15.70
CA GLY A 164 -1.31 -8.55 16.24
C GLY A 164 -2.61 -9.19 16.70
N ALA A 165 -2.53 -10.28 17.45
CA ALA A 165 -3.68 -10.86 18.14
C ALA A 165 -3.26 -11.40 19.52
N GLY A 166 -4.14 -11.29 20.51
CA GLY A 166 -3.91 -11.86 21.83
C GLY A 166 -3.83 -13.38 21.78
N MET A 167 -2.92 -14.00 22.55
CA MET A 167 -2.76 -15.46 22.60
C MET A 167 -4.06 -16.16 23.02
N ALA A 168 -4.80 -15.62 23.99
CA ALA A 168 -6.06 -16.17 24.44
C ALA A 168 -7.15 -16.14 23.35
N ASP A 169 -7.23 -15.04 22.59
CA ASP A 169 -8.18 -14.93 21.47
C ASP A 169 -7.82 -15.88 20.34
N LEU A 170 -6.52 -16.02 20.05
CA LEU A 170 -6.04 -16.98 19.06
C LEU A 170 -6.42 -18.42 19.43
N VAL A 171 -6.25 -18.80 20.70
CA VAL A 171 -6.66 -20.13 21.20
C VAL A 171 -8.16 -20.34 21.06
N ARG A 172 -8.98 -19.39 21.52
CA ARG A 172 -10.44 -19.48 21.42
C ARG A 172 -10.90 -19.60 19.98
N GLU A 173 -10.41 -18.72 19.11
CA GLU A 173 -10.87 -18.67 17.71
C GLU A 173 -10.49 -19.93 16.93
N HIS A 174 -9.29 -20.48 17.14
CA HIS A 174 -8.86 -21.70 16.44
C HIS A 174 -9.48 -22.98 16.96
N LEU A 175 -9.89 -23.02 18.24
CA LEU A 175 -10.48 -24.21 18.83
C LEU A 175 -12.00 -24.25 18.79
N ARG A 176 -12.65 -23.09 18.65
CA ARG A 176 -14.12 -22.97 18.50
C ARG A 176 -14.76 -23.96 17.51
N PRO A 177 -14.20 -24.24 16.31
CA PRO A 177 -14.81 -25.19 15.37
C PRO A 177 -14.90 -26.64 15.89
N PHE A 178 -14.11 -27.00 16.90
CA PHE A 178 -14.11 -28.34 17.48
C PHE A 178 -15.08 -28.49 18.66
N GLY A 179 -15.78 -27.42 19.05
CA GLY A 179 -16.70 -27.41 20.19
C GLY A 179 -15.99 -27.59 21.53
N HIS A 180 -16.78 -27.93 22.57
CA HIS A 180 -16.27 -28.23 23.91
C HIS A 180 -15.49 -27.09 24.57
N GLU A 181 -15.93 -25.84 24.35
CA GLU A 181 -15.30 -24.63 24.91
C GLU A 181 -15.19 -24.71 26.43
N GLU A 182 -16.16 -25.35 27.09
CA GLU A 182 -16.19 -25.59 28.54
C GLU A 182 -15.12 -26.57 29.02
N ARG A 183 -14.56 -27.39 28.14
CA ARG A 183 -13.51 -28.38 28.42
C ARG A 183 -12.12 -27.92 27.96
N ILE A 184 -12.01 -26.69 27.46
CA ILE A 184 -10.77 -26.08 26.98
C ILE A 184 -10.42 -24.91 27.90
N SER A 185 -9.29 -25.02 28.59
CA SER A 185 -8.85 -24.01 29.57
C SER A 185 -7.57 -23.30 29.10
N PRO A 186 -7.68 -22.10 28.48
CA PRO A 186 -6.55 -21.25 28.17
C PRO A 186 -6.03 -20.51 29.41
N CYS A 187 -4.75 -20.69 29.74
CA CYS A 187 -4.11 -20.17 30.94
C CYS A 187 -2.77 -19.49 30.60
N GLY A 188 -2.65 -18.20 30.84
CA GLY A 188 -1.37 -17.51 30.68
C GLY A 188 -1.49 -15.98 30.77
N PRO A 189 -0.35 -15.26 30.72
CA PRO A 189 -0.34 -13.81 30.73
C PRO A 189 -0.95 -13.23 29.44
N ASP A 190 -1.37 -11.96 29.51
CA ASP A 190 -1.80 -11.23 28.32
C ASP A 190 -0.59 -10.98 27.40
N VAL A 191 -0.64 -11.56 26.20
CA VAL A 191 0.46 -11.54 25.23
C VAL A 191 -0.11 -11.30 23.85
N THR A 192 0.30 -10.20 23.23
CA THR A 192 -0.01 -9.89 21.83
C THR A 192 1.03 -10.52 20.92
N LEU A 193 0.58 -11.45 20.08
CA LEU A 193 1.40 -12.11 19.06
C LEU A 193 1.48 -11.25 17.80
N ARG A 194 2.69 -11.20 17.22
CA ARG A 194 2.92 -10.56 15.90
C ARG A 194 2.36 -11.43 14.78
N LEU A 195 2.14 -10.83 13.61
CA LEU A 195 1.59 -11.44 12.39
C LEU A 195 2.06 -12.88 12.10
N ASN A 196 3.37 -13.10 12.00
CA ASN A 196 3.92 -14.43 11.69
C ASN A 196 3.63 -15.45 12.80
N ALA A 197 3.63 -15.03 14.07
CA ALA A 197 3.31 -15.90 15.19
C ALA A 197 1.81 -16.25 15.19
N VAL A 198 0.93 -15.29 14.89
CA VAL A 198 -0.53 -15.52 14.77
C VAL A 198 -0.86 -16.58 13.71
N GLN A 199 -0.16 -16.56 12.57
CA GLN A 199 -0.36 -17.56 11.51
C GLN A 199 0.19 -18.93 11.91
N ASN A 200 1.43 -18.99 12.39
CA ASN A 200 2.10 -20.26 12.72
C ASN A 200 1.47 -20.96 13.92
N ILE A 201 1.22 -20.22 15.00
CA ILE A 201 0.59 -20.76 16.21
C ILE A 201 -0.87 -21.10 15.93
N GLY A 202 -1.59 -20.26 15.19
CA GLY A 202 -2.97 -20.54 14.78
C GLY A 202 -3.09 -21.88 14.05
N MET A 203 -2.22 -22.13 13.07
CA MET A 203 -2.21 -23.41 12.35
C MET A 203 -1.86 -24.59 13.30
N ALA A 204 -0.89 -24.42 14.19
CA ALA A 204 -0.56 -25.46 15.16
C ALA A 204 -1.74 -25.78 16.10
N LEU A 205 -2.46 -24.76 16.56
CA LEU A 205 -3.67 -24.92 17.38
C LEU A 205 -4.76 -25.67 16.63
N HIS A 206 -4.98 -25.36 15.36
CA HIS A 206 -5.94 -26.06 14.52
C HIS A 206 -5.60 -27.56 14.35
N GLU A 207 -4.33 -27.89 14.10
CA GLU A 207 -3.89 -29.29 13.98
C GLU A 207 -4.00 -30.03 15.34
N LEU A 208 -3.65 -29.38 16.44
CA LEU A 208 -3.80 -29.94 17.79
C LEU A 208 -5.26 -30.18 18.15
N GLY A 209 -6.16 -29.24 17.82
CA GLY A 209 -7.60 -29.41 17.99
C GLY A 209 -8.13 -30.60 17.20
N THR A 210 -7.75 -30.71 15.92
CA THR A 210 -8.08 -31.87 15.08
C THR A 210 -7.64 -33.19 15.71
N ASN A 211 -6.41 -33.26 16.24
CA ASN A 211 -5.89 -34.46 16.90
C ASN A 211 -6.62 -34.76 18.22
N ALA A 212 -6.93 -33.73 19.01
CA ALA A 212 -7.64 -33.89 20.27
C ALA A 212 -9.05 -34.45 20.05
N THR A 213 -9.76 -34.01 19.01
CA THR A 213 -11.10 -34.51 18.67
C THR A 213 -11.07 -35.90 18.03
N LYS A 214 -10.11 -36.20 17.16
CA LYS A 214 -10.06 -37.49 16.45
C LYS A 214 -9.50 -38.62 17.30
N TYR A 215 -8.48 -38.33 18.11
CA TYR A 215 -7.67 -39.37 18.76
C TYR A 215 -7.38 -39.10 20.24
N GLY A 216 -7.75 -37.93 20.76
CA GLY A 216 -7.28 -37.44 22.05
C GLY A 216 -8.38 -37.18 23.08
N ALA A 217 -8.11 -36.22 23.97
CA ALA A 217 -8.95 -35.90 25.13
C ALA A 217 -10.36 -35.40 24.77
N LEU A 218 -10.60 -34.96 23.53
CA LEU A 218 -11.91 -34.49 23.07
C LEU A 218 -12.66 -35.54 22.25
N ALA A 219 -12.12 -36.75 22.09
CA ALA A 219 -12.80 -37.83 21.34
C ALA A 219 -13.98 -38.46 22.10
N GLY A 220 -14.07 -38.26 23.42
CA GLY A 220 -15.18 -38.70 24.26
C GLY A 220 -15.73 -37.57 25.13
N ASP A 221 -16.64 -37.87 26.06
CA ASP A 221 -17.46 -36.85 26.74
C ASP A 221 -16.80 -36.19 27.98
N ALA A 222 -15.69 -36.73 28.48
CA ALA A 222 -15.16 -36.34 29.80
C ALA A 222 -13.74 -35.72 29.80
N GLY A 223 -12.95 -35.88 28.74
CA GLY A 223 -11.55 -35.42 28.75
C GLY A 223 -11.40 -33.90 28.59
N THR A 224 -10.37 -33.29 29.16
CA THR A 224 -10.17 -31.83 29.08
C THR A 224 -8.85 -31.48 28.40
N VAL A 225 -8.80 -30.33 27.75
CA VAL A 225 -7.58 -29.77 27.16
C VAL A 225 -7.19 -28.52 27.93
N ARG A 226 -5.95 -28.51 28.45
CA ARG A 226 -5.37 -27.36 29.13
C ARG A 226 -4.28 -26.75 28.27
N MET A 227 -4.30 -25.44 28.11
CA MET A 227 -3.34 -24.69 27.31
C MET A 227 -2.63 -23.67 28.18
N ASP A 228 -1.37 -23.93 28.56
CA ASP A 228 -0.58 -23.03 29.38
C ASP A 228 0.49 -22.30 28.56
N TRP A 229 0.63 -20.98 28.73
CA TRP A 229 1.76 -20.22 28.21
C TRP A 229 2.34 -19.27 29.27
N ARG A 230 3.60 -18.87 29.08
CA ARG A 230 4.34 -17.96 29.95
C ARG A 230 5.15 -17.00 29.09
N GLY A 231 5.28 -15.75 29.54
CA GLY A 231 6.18 -14.78 28.93
C GLY A 231 7.63 -15.07 29.36
N ALA A 232 8.59 -14.87 28.45
CA ALA A 232 9.98 -14.78 28.85
C ALA A 232 10.17 -13.50 29.68
N PRO A 233 10.97 -13.52 30.77
CA PRO A 233 11.36 -12.28 31.44
C PRO A 233 12.03 -11.35 30.41
N ALA A 234 11.77 -10.04 30.51
CA ALA A 234 12.45 -9.07 29.67
C ALA A 234 13.97 -9.22 29.87
N PRO A 235 14.78 -9.29 28.79
CA PRO A 235 16.22 -9.27 28.94
C PRO A 235 16.62 -7.95 29.62
N GLU A 236 17.43 -8.03 30.68
CA GLU A 236 18.06 -6.88 31.33
C GLU A 236 18.93 -6.07 30.37
#